data_AF-A0A9D7SRR7-F1
#
_entry.id   AF-A0A9D7SRR7-F1
#
_cell.length_a   1.000
_cell.length_b   1.000
_cell.length_c   1.000
_cell.angle_alpha   90.00
_cell.angle_beta   90.00
_cell.angle_gamma   90.00
#
_symmetry.space_group_name_H-M   'P 1'
#
loop_
_entity.id
_entity.type
_entity.pdbx_description
1 polymer ?
#
loop_
_entity_poly.entity_id
_entity_poly.type
_entity_poly.pdbx_seq_one_letter_code
_entity_poly.pdbx_strand_id
1 'polypeptide(L)'
;MLPDVVHLLPVAGWAVFGGGTAAALATYAFAMPGAEPAMPVLVTEAAHHLHCMMHSALIAAAIGWLLSRRPEWWRVLVVPLTGWWLHVGIDVFTHSAEYYPSPVLYPITQKGFDGIAWNAPWFLLANYAALALAACLLWRGRQG
;
A
#
# COMPACT_ATOMS: atom_id res chain seq x y z
N MET A 1 3.84 -3.25 0.62
CA MET A 1 5.15 -2.53 0.70
C MET A 1 5.40 -1.61 -0.47
N LEU A 2 5.73 -2.06 -1.69
CA LEU A 2 5.96 -1.12 -2.81
C LEU A 2 4.72 -0.27 -3.15
N PRO A 3 3.49 -0.81 -3.20
CA PRO A 3 2.29 -0.01 -3.46
C PRO A 3 2.08 1.12 -2.44
N ASP A 4 2.44 0.89 -1.17
CA ASP A 4 2.33 1.86 -0.07
C ASP A 4 3.38 2.98 -0.15
N VAL A 5 4.47 2.79 -0.89
CA VAL A 5 5.50 3.83 -1.01
C VAL A 5 5.19 4.79 -2.16
N VAL A 6 4.42 4.36 -3.17
CA VAL A 6 4.14 5.17 -4.37
C VAL A 6 3.37 6.44 -4.03
N HIS A 7 2.43 6.39 -3.09
CA HIS A 7 1.67 7.57 -2.68
C HIS A 7 2.49 8.61 -1.89
N LEU A 8 3.69 8.24 -1.42
CA LEU A 8 4.63 9.18 -0.81
C LEU A 8 5.34 10.05 -1.86
N LEU A 9 5.34 9.67 -3.14
CA LEU A 9 6.09 10.38 -4.18
C LEU A 9 5.68 11.85 -4.35
N PRO A 10 4.39 12.23 -4.37
CA PRO A 10 4.00 13.64 -4.46
C PRO A 10 4.46 14.44 -3.23
N VAL A 11 4.38 13.83 -2.04
CA VAL A 11 4.78 14.47 -0.78
C VAL A 11 6.30 14.64 -0.71
N ALA A 12 7.06 13.61 -1.12
CA ALA A 12 8.51 13.67 -1.20
C ALA A 12 8.98 14.69 -2.26
N GLY A 13 8.34 14.72 -3.43
CA GLY A 13 8.60 15.71 -4.46
C GLY A 13 8.35 17.14 -3.98
N TRP A 14 7.25 17.36 -3.26
CA TRP A 14 6.96 18.64 -2.62
C TRP A 14 7.98 19.01 -1.54
N ALA A 15 8.39 18.05 -0.70
CA ALA A 15 9.40 18.27 0.35
C ALA A 15 10.77 18.65 -0.22
N VAL A 16 11.16 18.10 -1.37
CA VAL A 16 12.47 18.36 -1.98
C VAL A 16 12.46 19.60 -2.89
N PHE A 17 11.38 19.81 -3.66
CA PHE A 17 11.35 20.81 -4.75
C PHE A 17 10.27 21.88 -4.59
N GLY A 18 9.26 21.66 -3.76
CA GLY A 18 8.04 22.48 -3.70
C GLY A 18 7.86 23.30 -2.42
N GLY A 19 8.91 23.42 -1.59
CA GLY A 19 8.88 24.19 -0.36
C GLY A 19 8.32 23.45 0.87
N GLY A 20 8.12 22.13 0.79
CA GLY A 20 7.81 21.30 1.96
C GLY A 20 9.02 21.06 2.85
N THR A 21 8.85 20.25 3.90
CA THR A 21 9.93 19.90 4.84
C THR A 21 10.06 18.39 5.01
N ALA A 22 11.26 17.94 5.39
CA ALA A 22 11.49 16.54 5.76
C ALA A 22 10.62 16.12 6.97
N ALA A 23 10.35 17.05 7.88
CA ALA A 23 9.44 16.83 9.00
C ALA A 23 8.01 16.56 8.51
N ALA A 24 7.50 17.35 7.57
CA ALA A 24 6.16 17.13 7.00
C ALA A 24 6.07 15.77 6.26
N LEU A 25 7.11 15.39 5.51
CA LEU A 25 7.17 14.06 4.90
C LEU A 25 7.12 12.94 5.95
N ALA A 26 7.89 13.06 7.02
CA ALA A 26 7.87 12.09 8.12
C ALA A 26 6.51 12.05 8.82
N THR A 27 5.90 13.21 9.09
CA THR A 27 4.56 13.30 9.67
C THR A 27 3.55 12.60 8.78
N TYR A 28 3.57 12.81 7.46
CA TYR A 28 2.66 12.12 6.54
C TYR A 28 2.90 10.61 6.51
N ALA A 29 4.17 10.17 6.44
CA ALA A 29 4.51 8.74 6.36
C ALA A 29 4.10 7.94 7.61
N PHE A 30 4.02 8.59 8.77
CA PHE A 30 3.61 7.99 10.04
C PHE A 30 2.27 8.54 10.56
N ALA A 31 1.52 9.27 9.75
CA ALA A 31 0.28 9.91 10.17
C ALA A 31 -0.78 8.85 10.46
N MET A 32 -1.53 9.09 11.54
CA MET A 32 -2.85 8.50 11.70
C MET A 32 -3.86 9.29 10.86
N PRO A 33 -5.00 8.69 10.47
CA PRO A 33 -6.06 9.37 9.74
C PRO A 33 -6.49 10.64 10.45
N GLY A 34 -6.54 11.74 9.71
CA GLY A 34 -6.87 13.06 10.23
C GLY A 34 -5.71 13.77 10.93
N ALA A 35 -4.53 13.15 11.05
CA ALA A 35 -3.31 13.75 11.57
C ALA A 35 -2.29 14.08 10.47
N GLU A 36 -2.72 14.11 9.21
CA GLU A 36 -1.87 14.47 8.08
C GLU A 36 -1.40 15.92 8.19
N PRO A 37 -0.15 16.22 7.77
CA PRO A 37 0.32 17.60 7.72
C PRO A 37 -0.51 18.41 6.72
N ALA A 38 -0.63 19.72 6.97
CA ALA A 38 -1.17 20.64 5.99
C ALA A 38 -0.23 20.69 4.77
N MET A 39 -0.75 20.32 3.61
CA MET A 39 -0.03 20.28 2.33
C MET A 39 -0.82 21.01 1.26
N PRO A 40 -0.18 21.48 0.17
CA PRO A 40 -0.90 22.03 -0.98
C PRO A 40 -1.92 21.02 -1.52
N VAL A 41 -3.09 21.52 -1.94
CA VAL A 41 -4.21 20.68 -2.44
C VAL A 41 -3.73 19.68 -3.50
N LEU A 42 -2.91 20.13 -4.47
CA LEU A 42 -2.38 19.26 -5.52
C LEU A 42 -1.58 18.06 -4.97
N VAL A 43 -0.80 18.27 -3.91
CA VAL A 43 0.02 17.23 -3.28
C VAL A 43 -0.87 16.22 -2.56
N THR A 44 -1.85 16.71 -1.81
CA THR A 44 -2.83 15.88 -1.10
C THR A 44 -3.65 15.02 -2.07
N GLU A 45 -4.21 15.62 -3.11
CA GLU A 45 -5.02 14.91 -4.11
C GLU A 45 -4.17 13.91 -4.91
N ALA A 46 -2.94 14.28 -5.30
CA ALA A 46 -2.05 13.36 -6.00
C ALA A 46 -1.68 12.15 -5.14
N ALA A 47 -1.35 12.38 -3.86
CA ALA A 47 -1.05 11.30 -2.92
C ALA A 47 -2.27 10.39 -2.72
N HIS A 48 -3.45 10.98 -2.51
CA HIS A 48 -4.72 10.25 -2.37
C HIS A 48 -5.02 9.38 -3.59
N HIS A 49 -4.96 9.95 -4.80
CA HIS A 49 -5.22 9.21 -6.03
C HIS A 49 -4.21 8.09 -6.27
N LEU A 50 -2.92 8.30 -6.00
CA LEU A 50 -1.92 7.25 -6.10
C LEU A 50 -2.20 6.13 -5.09
N HIS A 51 -2.55 6.48 -3.85
CA HIS A 51 -2.97 5.50 -2.86
C HIS A 51 -4.15 4.67 -3.38
N CYS A 52 -5.24 5.29 -3.85
CA CYS A 52 -6.40 4.58 -4.39
C CYS A 52 -6.05 3.71 -5.61
N MET A 53 -5.20 4.17 -6.52
CA MET A 53 -4.77 3.40 -7.69
C MET A 53 -3.98 2.16 -7.28
N MET A 54 -3.11 2.28 -6.29
CA MET A 54 -2.28 1.18 -5.76
C MET A 54 -3.09 0.14 -4.97
N HIS A 55 -4.29 0.48 -4.52
CA HIS A 55 -5.21 -0.41 -3.80
C HIS A 55 -6.40 -0.86 -4.66
N SER A 56 -6.36 -0.61 -5.98
CA SER A 56 -7.42 -0.98 -6.91
C SER A 56 -7.11 -2.29 -7.64
N ALA A 57 -7.96 -3.30 -7.44
CA ALA A 57 -7.91 -4.55 -8.21
C ALA A 57 -8.24 -4.29 -9.69
N LEU A 58 -9.09 -3.32 -10.01
CA LEU A 58 -9.39 -2.96 -11.39
C LEU A 58 -8.16 -2.42 -12.12
N ILE A 59 -7.40 -1.52 -11.47
CA ILE A 59 -6.17 -0.97 -12.05
C ILE A 59 -5.10 -2.07 -12.16
N ALA A 60 -4.92 -2.88 -11.12
CA ALA A 60 -3.99 -4.01 -11.15
C ALA A 60 -4.33 -5.00 -12.28
N ALA A 61 -5.61 -5.30 -12.49
CA ALA A 61 -6.08 -6.15 -13.59
C ALA A 61 -5.83 -5.53 -14.96
N ALA A 62 -6.14 -4.24 -15.14
CA ALA A 62 -5.94 -3.54 -16.41
C ALA A 62 -4.46 -3.50 -16.81
N ILE A 63 -3.56 -3.20 -15.86
CA ILE A 63 -2.13 -3.18 -16.10
C ILE A 63 -1.60 -4.61 -16.35
N GLY A 64 -2.02 -5.58 -15.54
CA GLY A 64 -1.65 -6.98 -15.74
C GLY A 64 -2.06 -7.50 -17.12
N TRP A 65 -3.28 -7.17 -17.56
CA TRP A 65 -3.77 -7.50 -18.89
C TRP A 65 -2.92 -6.85 -20.00
N LEU A 66 -2.61 -5.55 -19.89
CA LEU A 66 -1.78 -4.85 -20.87
C LEU A 66 -0.38 -5.45 -20.96
N LEU A 67 0.24 -5.76 -19.83
CA LEU A 67 1.57 -6.36 -19.75
C LEU A 67 1.59 -7.81 -20.26
N SER A 68 0.49 -8.56 -20.10
CA SER A 68 0.36 -9.91 -20.66
C SER A 68 0.46 -9.94 -22.19
N ARG A 69 0.21 -8.80 -22.87
CA ARG A 69 0.35 -8.66 -24.32
C ARG A 69 1.81 -8.52 -24.79
N ARG A 70 2.76 -8.40 -23.87
CA ARG A 70 4.20 -8.25 -24.14
C ARG A 70 4.97 -9.37 -23.43
N PRO A 71 5.21 -10.52 -24.09
CA PRO A 71 5.81 -11.71 -23.46
C PRO A 71 7.16 -11.46 -22.79
N GLU A 72 7.97 -10.56 -23.37
CA GLU A 72 9.27 -10.15 -22.84
C GLU A 72 9.15 -9.48 -21.46
N TRP A 73 8.14 -8.63 -21.29
CA TRP A 73 7.89 -7.90 -20.05
C TRP A 73 7.17 -8.77 -19.02
N TRP A 74 6.28 -9.65 -19.48
CA TRP A 74 5.53 -10.58 -18.63
C TRP A 74 6.44 -11.43 -17.75
N ARG A 75 7.53 -11.99 -18.31
CA ARG A 75 8.47 -12.82 -17.56
C ARG A 75 9.12 -12.09 -16.38
N VAL A 76 9.35 -10.78 -16.52
CA VAL A 76 9.98 -9.95 -15.49
C VAL A 76 8.92 -9.44 -14.49
N LEU A 77 7.74 -9.06 -14.99
CA LEU A 77 6.74 -8.35 -14.21
C LEU A 77 5.69 -9.26 -13.57
N VAL A 78 5.64 -10.56 -13.90
CA VAL A 78 4.66 -11.48 -13.29
C VAL A 78 4.84 -11.59 -11.76
N VAL A 79 6.09 -11.58 -11.27
CA VAL A 79 6.37 -11.63 -9.83
C VAL A 79 5.87 -10.37 -9.11
N PRO A 80 6.26 -9.13 -9.51
CA PRO A 80 5.73 -7.93 -8.87
C PRO A 80 4.22 -7.77 -9.05
N LEU A 81 3.63 -8.18 -10.19
CA LEU A 81 2.18 -8.19 -10.38
C LEU A 81 1.48 -9.16 -9.40
N THR A 82 2.04 -10.35 -9.20
CA THR A 82 1.50 -11.30 -8.22
C THR A 82 1.62 -10.75 -6.80
N GLY A 83 2.74 -10.10 -6.46
CA GLY A 83 2.90 -9.39 -5.19
C GLY A 83 1.88 -8.27 -5.01
N TRP A 84 1.56 -7.55 -6.09
CA TRP A 84 0.53 -6.51 -6.05
C TRP A 84 -0.88 -7.08 -5.84
N TRP A 85 -1.22 -8.20 -6.50
CA TRP A 85 -2.49 -8.89 -6.24
C TRP A 85 -2.62 -9.39 -4.80
N LEU A 86 -1.55 -9.97 -4.24
CA LEU A 86 -1.52 -10.39 -2.85
C LEU A 86 -1.69 -9.19 -1.90
N HIS A 87 -0.99 -8.09 -2.19
CA HIS A 87 -1.11 -6.82 -1.47
C HIS A 87 -2.55 -6.34 -1.42
N VAL A 88 -3.20 -6.15 -2.58
CA VAL A 88 -4.61 -5.72 -2.65
C VAL A 88 -5.50 -6.69 -1.88
N GLY A 89 -5.32 -8.00 -2.04
CA GLY A 89 -6.14 -9.02 -1.39
C GLY A 89 -6.06 -9.00 0.14
N ILE A 90 -4.88 -8.73 0.71
CA ILE A 90 -4.71 -8.56 2.16
C ILE A 90 -5.38 -7.26 2.60
N ASP A 91 -5.12 -6.17 1.88
CA ASP A 91 -5.53 -4.82 2.26
C ASP A 91 -7.02 -4.57 2.22
N VAL A 92 -7.77 -5.32 1.38
CA VAL A 92 -9.24 -5.29 1.44
C VAL A 92 -9.74 -5.59 2.85
N PHE A 93 -9.07 -6.47 3.59
CA PHE A 93 -9.49 -6.87 4.93
C PHE A 93 -8.72 -6.16 6.06
N THR A 94 -7.63 -5.48 5.73
CA THR A 94 -6.73 -4.84 6.72
C THR A 94 -6.67 -3.31 6.64
N HIS A 95 -7.52 -2.68 5.82
CA HIS A 95 -7.82 -1.26 5.88
C HIS A 95 -9.21 -1.05 6.47
N SER A 96 -9.31 -0.28 7.57
CA SER A 96 -10.62 0.14 8.08
C SER A 96 -11.15 1.33 7.28
N ALA A 97 -12.46 1.56 7.33
CA ALA A 97 -13.09 2.72 6.67
C ALA A 97 -12.58 4.05 7.25
N GLU A 98 -12.17 4.04 8.52
CA GLU A 98 -11.55 5.18 9.20
C GLU A 98 -10.07 5.37 8.81
N TYR A 99 -9.40 4.30 8.34
CA TYR A 99 -7.97 4.28 8.03
C TYR A 99 -7.74 4.01 6.54
N TYR A 100 -7.98 5.03 5.70
CA TYR A 100 -7.76 5.01 4.26
C TYR A 100 -8.35 3.74 3.60
N PRO A 101 -9.65 3.71 3.29
CA PRO A 101 -10.29 2.50 2.76
C PRO A 101 -9.64 2.04 1.46
N SER A 102 -9.35 0.74 1.34
CA SER A 102 -8.83 0.11 0.12
C SER A 102 -9.93 0.02 -0.95
N PRO A 103 -9.94 0.89 -1.99
CA PRO A 103 -11.06 0.99 -2.91
C PRO A 103 -10.80 0.07 -4.11
N VAL A 104 -11.18 -1.20 -3.94
CA VAL A 104 -10.95 -2.30 -4.91
C VAL A 104 -11.42 -1.95 -6.33
N LEU A 105 -12.48 -1.15 -6.44
CA LEU A 105 -13.13 -0.76 -7.69
C LEU A 105 -12.82 0.68 -8.13
N TYR A 106 -11.83 1.34 -7.54
CA TYR A 106 -11.38 2.65 -8.02
C TYR A 106 -10.92 2.57 -9.49
N PRO A 107 -11.24 3.54 -10.37
CA PRO A 107 -11.84 4.85 -10.10
C PRO A 107 -13.37 4.90 -10.16
N ILE A 108 -14.06 3.76 -10.33
CA ILE A 108 -15.53 3.72 -10.43
C ILE A 108 -16.16 4.14 -9.09
N THR A 109 -15.53 3.76 -7.98
CA THR A 109 -15.96 4.12 -6.63
C THR A 109 -14.77 4.21 -5.69
N GLN A 110 -14.88 5.08 -4.68
CA GLN A 110 -13.92 5.19 -3.57
C GLN A 110 -14.33 4.35 -2.35
N LYS A 111 -15.42 3.58 -2.45
CA LYS A 111 -15.87 2.69 -1.37
C LYS A 111 -14.88 1.53 -1.21
N GLY A 112 -14.39 1.34 0.01
CA GLY A 112 -13.66 0.14 0.44
C GLY A 112 -14.48 -0.69 1.42
N PHE A 113 -13.97 -1.87 1.74
CA PHE A 113 -14.47 -2.69 2.84
C PHE A 113 -13.97 -2.13 4.18
N ASP A 114 -14.78 -2.25 5.23
CA ASP A 114 -14.37 -1.85 6.58
C ASP A 114 -13.65 -3.01 7.27
N GLY A 115 -12.34 -3.06 7.09
CA GLY A 115 -11.46 -4.10 7.61
C GLY A 115 -10.88 -3.79 8.99
N ILE A 116 -9.99 -4.67 9.44
CA ILE A 116 -9.22 -4.49 10.68
C ILE A 116 -8.11 -3.49 10.39
N ALA A 117 -8.00 -2.40 11.13
CA ALA A 117 -6.87 -1.47 10.97
C ALA A 117 -5.53 -2.20 11.18
N TRP A 118 -4.72 -2.31 10.11
CA TRP A 118 -3.45 -3.04 10.11
C TRP A 118 -2.45 -2.55 11.16
N ASN A 119 -2.54 -1.28 11.55
CA ASN A 119 -1.67 -0.66 12.55
C ASN A 119 -2.18 -0.82 13.99
N ALA A 120 -3.29 -1.52 14.21
CA ALA A 120 -3.78 -1.80 15.55
C ALA A 120 -2.69 -2.56 16.33
N PRO A 121 -2.29 -2.10 17.55
CA PRO A 121 -1.15 -2.67 18.26
C PRO A 121 -1.23 -4.18 18.48
N TRP A 122 -2.44 -4.70 18.77
CA TRP A 122 -2.66 -6.13 18.96
C TRP A 122 -2.49 -6.92 17.65
N PHE A 123 -2.91 -6.35 16.51
CA PHE A 123 -2.82 -7.00 15.21
C PHE A 123 -1.38 -7.04 14.73
N LEU A 124 -0.63 -5.95 14.92
CA LEU A 124 0.81 -5.90 14.69
C LEU A 124 1.54 -6.94 15.55
N LEU A 125 1.23 -7.02 16.84
CA LEU A 125 1.83 -8.01 17.74
C LEU A 125 1.55 -9.44 17.27
N ALA A 126 0.30 -9.76 16.92
CA ALA A 126 -0.08 -11.06 16.41
C ALA A 126 0.65 -11.41 15.10
N ASN A 127 0.74 -10.46 14.17
CA ASN A 127 1.43 -10.63 12.90
C ASN A 127 2.93 -10.92 13.11
N TYR A 128 3.62 -10.11 13.90
CA TYR A 128 5.05 -10.32 14.17
C TYR A 128 5.31 -11.61 14.96
N ALA A 129 4.44 -11.98 15.89
CA ALA A 129 4.54 -13.26 16.60
C ALA A 129 4.39 -14.46 15.64
N ALA A 130 3.44 -14.40 14.70
CA ALA A 130 3.24 -15.43 13.69
C ALA A 130 4.46 -15.57 12.76
N LEU A 131 5.02 -14.44 12.31
CA LEU A 131 6.25 -14.42 11.50
C LEU A 131 7.45 -15.02 12.25
N ALA A 132 7.63 -14.67 13.52
CA ALA A 132 8.69 -15.23 14.35
C ALA A 132 8.53 -16.74 14.52
N LEU A 133 7.31 -17.22 14.80
CA LEU A 133 7.02 -18.65 14.91
C LEU A 133 7.31 -19.40 13.61
N ALA A 134 6.85 -18.87 12.47
CA ALA A 134 7.11 -19.47 11.16
C ALA A 134 8.61 -19.57 10.87
N ALA A 135 9.37 -18.51 11.17
CA ALA A 135 10.82 -18.50 11.03
C ALA A 135 11.50 -19.57 11.92
N CYS A 136 11.07 -19.69 13.18
CA CYS A 136 11.59 -20.72 14.10
C CYS A 136 11.31 -22.14 13.59
N LEU A 137 10.11 -22.42 13.09
CA LEU A 137 9.73 -23.73 12.55
C LEU A 137 10.56 -24.09 11.30
N LEU A 138 10.71 -23.15 10.37
CA LEU A 138 11.53 -23.34 9.16
C LEU A 138 13.00 -23.55 9.50
N TRP A 139 13.53 -22.81 10.48
CA TRP A 139 14.92 -22.99 10.90
C TRP A 139 15.15 -24.36 11.53
N ARG A 140 14.24 -24.83 12.39
CA ARG A 140 14.30 -26.17 12.98
C ARG A 140 14.23 -27.26 11.92
N GLY A 141 13.36 -27.12 10.92
CA GLY A 141 13.23 -28.08 9.82
C GLY A 141 14.45 -28.15 8.89
N ARG A 142 15.32 -27.13 8.88
CA ARG A 142 16.58 -27.13 8.09
C ARG A 142 17.76 -27.77 8.83
N GLN A 143 17.63 -28.01 10.14
CA GLN A 143 18.69 -28.61 10.98
C GLN A 143 18.50 -30.11 11.21
N GLY A 144 17.40 -30.69 10.70
CA GLY A 144 17.09 -32.12 10.77
C GLY A 144 17.26 -32.84 9.45
#